data_AF-A0A933MFT8-F1
#
_entry.id   AF-A0A933MFT8-F1
#
_cell.length_a   1.000
_cell.length_b   1.000
_cell.length_c   1.000
_cell.angle_alpha   90.00
_cell.angle_beta   90.00
_cell.angle_gamma   90.00
#
_symmetry.space_group_name_H-M   'P 1'
#
loop_
_entity.id
_entity.type
_entity.pdbx_description
1 polymer ?
#
loop_
_entity_poly.entity_id
_entity_poly.type
_entity_poly.pdbx_seq_one_letter_code
_entity_poly.pdbx_strand_id
1 'polypeptide(L)'
;MAKKIVSLVFVSFFVLNLAGCIPLLAGAAGGGGTAVWLSGKLSQEVEGSFDKTIEAAKKALRSMDLEVTKTTVDKNIAQIMSKYTDGKTIWIDVRRISQKRSKVDVRVGVIEGDKEAADKILKKIERYL
;
A
#
# COMPACT_ATOMS: atom_id res chain seq x y z
N MET A 1 -51.38 -0.27 -17.39
CA MET A 1 -50.32 -1.26 -17.15
C MET A 1 -48.90 -0.68 -17.29
N ALA A 2 -48.67 0.36 -18.10
CA ALA A 2 -47.36 1.04 -18.23
C ALA A 2 -46.82 1.69 -16.93
N LYS A 3 -47.68 2.27 -16.09
CA LYS A 3 -47.26 2.92 -14.82
C LYS A 3 -46.56 1.97 -13.83
N LYS A 4 -46.94 0.68 -13.80
CA LYS A 4 -46.31 -0.32 -12.93
C LYS A 4 -44.93 -0.75 -13.45
N ILE A 5 -44.75 -0.79 -14.77
CA ILE A 5 -43.48 -1.15 -15.41
C ILE A 5 -42.48 0.00 -15.28
N VAL A 6 -42.91 1.25 -15.48
CA VAL A 6 -42.07 2.43 -15.29
C VAL A 6 -41.63 2.57 -13.83
N SER A 7 -42.52 2.30 -12.87
CA SER A 7 -42.19 2.30 -11.45
C SER A 7 -41.18 1.20 -11.09
N LEU A 8 -41.31 -0.01 -11.65
CA LEU A 8 -40.38 -1.11 -11.41
C LEU A 8 -38.97 -0.82 -11.95
N VAL A 9 -38.88 -0.20 -13.13
CA VAL A 9 -37.61 0.21 -13.75
C VAL A 9 -36.93 1.33 -12.96
N PHE A 10 -37.71 2.31 -12.47
CA PHE A 10 -37.18 3.43 -11.70
C PHE A 10 -36.71 3.01 -10.30
N VAL A 11 -37.41 2.07 -9.65
CA VAL A 11 -36.99 1.47 -8.37
C VAL A 11 -35.72 0.63 -8.54
N SER A 12 -35.62 -0.17 -9.60
CA SER A 12 -34.41 -0.96 -9.90
C SER A 12 -33.16 -0.07 -10.11
N PHE A 13 -33.32 1.06 -10.80
CA PHE A 13 -32.24 2.03 -10.99
C PHE A 13 -31.80 2.70 -9.68
N PHE A 14 -32.72 2.90 -8.73
CA PHE A 14 -32.41 3.49 -7.43
C PHE A 14 -31.68 2.51 -6.49
N VAL A 15 -32.01 1.21 -6.51
CA VAL A 15 -31.32 0.20 -5.68
C VAL A 15 -29.85 0.01 -6.09
N LEU A 16 -29.53 0.14 -7.38
CA LEU A 16 -28.15 0.13 -7.89
C LEU A 16 -27.31 1.33 -7.41
N ASN A 17 -27.95 2.47 -7.09
CA ASN A 17 -27.26 3.66 -6.58
C ASN A 17 -27.13 3.69 -5.04
N LEU A 18 -27.90 2.88 -4.30
CA LEU A 18 -27.73 2.69 -2.86
C LEU A 18 -26.72 1.60 -2.49
N ALA A 19 -26.31 0.76 -3.45
CA ALA A 19 -25.10 -0.05 -3.33
C ALA A 19 -23.88 0.88 -3.47
N GLY A 20 -23.58 1.60 -2.38
CA GLY A 20 -22.39 2.43 -2.27
C GLY A 20 -21.15 1.70 -2.78
N CYS A 21 -20.36 2.41 -3.59
CA CYS A 21 -19.06 2.04 -4.15
C CYS A 21 -18.51 0.71 -3.61
N ILE A 22 -18.83 -0.36 -4.34
CA ILE A 22 -17.96 -1.52 -4.44
C ILE A 22 -16.56 -0.94 -4.70
N PRO A 23 -15.52 -1.19 -3.87
CA PRO A 23 -14.15 -0.95 -4.29
C PRO A 23 -13.84 -1.98 -5.36
N LEU A 24 -14.37 -1.71 -6.55
CA LEU A 24 -14.20 -2.45 -7.76
C LEU A 24 -12.74 -2.27 -8.13
N LEU A 25 -11.93 -3.28 -7.81
CA LEU A 25 -10.72 -3.60 -8.56
C LEU A 25 -9.81 -2.39 -8.85
N ALA A 26 -9.29 -1.74 -7.81
CA ALA A 26 -8.14 -0.86 -7.97
C ALA A 26 -6.86 -1.70 -8.17
N GLY A 27 -6.74 -2.34 -9.34
CA GLY A 27 -5.46 -2.67 -9.97
C GLY A 27 -4.76 -3.94 -9.49
N ALA A 28 -5.12 -5.07 -10.11
CA ALA A 28 -4.29 -6.27 -10.20
C ALA A 28 -3.10 -6.05 -11.16
N ALA A 29 -2.13 -5.22 -10.77
CA ALA A 29 -0.92 -4.99 -11.54
C ALA A 29 0.32 -5.31 -10.69
N GLY A 30 0.69 -6.59 -10.65
CA GLY A 30 1.84 -7.11 -9.89
C GLY A 30 1.35 -8.09 -8.82
N GLY A 31 1.81 -9.34 -8.87
CA GLY A 31 1.39 -10.40 -7.94
C GLY A 31 1.58 -9.99 -6.48
N GLY A 32 0.48 -9.75 -5.78
CA GLY A 32 0.46 -9.29 -4.39
C GLY A 32 -0.29 -7.96 -4.23
N GLY A 33 -1.60 -8.05 -3.94
CA GLY A 33 -2.41 -6.99 -3.34
C GLY A 33 -2.59 -5.67 -4.11
N THR A 34 -3.78 -5.08 -4.03
CA THR A 34 -3.98 -3.69 -4.46
C THR A 34 -3.27 -2.75 -3.50
N ALA A 35 -2.45 -1.81 -4.00
CA ALA A 35 -1.84 -0.79 -3.15
C ALA A 35 -2.93 0.19 -2.68
N VAL A 36 -3.16 0.24 -1.36
CA VAL A 36 -4.19 1.08 -0.74
C VAL A 36 -3.54 2.32 -0.15
N TRP A 37 -4.01 3.50 -0.56
CA TRP A 37 -3.61 4.77 0.04
C TRP A 37 -4.65 5.20 1.09
N LEU A 38 -4.25 5.23 2.36
CA LEU A 38 -5.11 5.65 3.45
C LEU A 38 -4.33 6.53 4.43
N SER A 39 -4.86 7.71 4.74
CA SER A 39 -4.33 8.65 5.75
C SER A 39 -2.83 8.99 5.59
N GLY A 40 -2.36 9.15 4.35
CA GLY A 40 -0.96 9.49 4.06
C GLY A 40 0.00 8.29 4.10
N LYS A 41 -0.53 7.07 4.06
CA LYS A 41 0.23 5.82 4.07
C LYS A 41 -0.19 4.96 2.88
N LEU A 42 0.80 4.48 2.12
CA LEU A 42 0.61 3.51 1.05
C LEU A 42 0.82 2.11 1.61
N SER A 43 -0.15 1.22 1.49
CA SER A 43 -0.08 -0.14 2.04
C SER A 43 -0.29 -1.17 0.94
N GLN A 44 0.57 -2.18 0.85
CA GLN A 44 0.44 -3.26 -0.13
C GLN A 44 0.92 -4.59 0.44
N GLU A 45 0.28 -5.68 0.05
CA GLU A 45 0.75 -7.03 0.38
C GLU A 45 1.67 -7.53 -0.73
N VAL A 46 2.85 -8.03 -0.37
CA VAL A 46 3.85 -8.50 -1.34
C VAL A 46 4.15 -9.97 -1.15
N GLU A 47 4.51 -10.64 -2.23
CA GLU A 47 5.00 -12.02 -2.22
C GLU A 47 6.46 -12.06 -1.76
N GLY A 48 6.65 -12.25 -0.45
CA GLY A 48 7.94 -12.33 0.19
C GLY A 48 7.79 -12.73 1.66
N SER A 49 8.68 -13.61 2.14
CA SER A 49 8.79 -13.86 3.58
C SER A 49 9.20 -12.57 4.29
N PHE A 50 8.81 -12.44 5.56
CA PHE A 50 9.08 -11.25 6.38
C PHE A 50 10.53 -10.79 6.30
N ASP A 51 11.48 -11.70 6.47
CA ASP A 51 12.91 -11.39 6.47
C ASP A 51 13.39 -10.95 5.08
N LYS A 52 12.91 -11.62 4.02
CA LYS A 52 13.22 -11.25 2.63
C LYS A 52 12.70 -9.85 2.30
N THR A 53 11.50 -9.51 2.75
CA THR A 53 10.89 -8.19 2.53
C THR A 53 11.63 -7.09 3.28
N ILE A 54 12.13 -7.36 4.50
CA ILE A 54 12.98 -6.42 5.24
C ILE A 54 14.29 -6.16 4.48
N GLU A 55 14.93 -7.21 3.96
CA GLU A 55 16.14 -7.05 3.17
C GLU A 55 15.90 -6.31 1.86
N ALA A 56 14.81 -6.62 1.15
CA ALA A 56 14.40 -5.93 -0.06
C ALA A 56 14.16 -4.44 0.21
N ALA A 57 13.49 -4.10 1.32
CA ALA A 57 13.28 -2.71 1.74
C ALA A 57 14.60 -1.97 1.98
N LYS A 58 15.55 -2.59 2.69
CA LYS A 58 16.88 -2.00 2.92
C LYS A 58 17.68 -1.84 1.61
N LYS A 59 17.60 -2.82 0.69
CA LYS A 59 18.25 -2.74 -0.63
C LYS A 59 17.63 -1.64 -1.49
N ALA A 60 16.30 -1.51 -1.49
CA ALA A 60 15.59 -0.46 -2.20
C ALA A 60 16.03 0.93 -1.74
N LEU A 61 16.06 1.19 -0.43
CA LEU A 61 16.54 2.46 0.12
C LEU A 61 17.98 2.75 -0.28
N ARG A 62 18.90 1.80 -0.09
CA ARG A 62 20.32 1.97 -0.49
C ARG A 62 20.48 2.24 -1.98
N SER A 63 19.69 1.60 -2.84
CA SER A 63 19.73 1.80 -4.29
C SER A 63 19.21 3.17 -4.75
N MET A 64 18.58 3.91 -3.84
CA MET A 64 18.10 5.27 -4.05
C MET A 64 18.99 6.29 -3.31
N ASP A 65 20.16 5.86 -2.83
CA ASP A 65 21.08 6.66 -2.00
C ASP A 65 20.42 7.21 -0.73
N LEU A 66 19.43 6.47 -0.18
CA LEU A 66 18.73 6.81 1.05
C LEU A 66 19.34 6.05 2.22
N GLU A 67 19.84 6.79 3.21
CA GLU A 67 20.45 6.23 4.41
C GLU A 67 19.41 5.83 5.46
N VAL A 68 19.47 4.58 5.90
CA VAL A 68 18.61 4.03 6.94
C VAL A 68 19.02 4.61 8.29
N THR A 69 18.21 5.54 8.81
CA THR A 69 18.44 6.18 10.11
C THR A 69 18.14 5.26 11.29
N LYS A 70 17.13 4.38 11.16
CA LYS A 70 16.76 3.45 12.24
C LYS A 70 16.15 2.18 11.66
N THR A 71 16.43 1.05 12.29
CA THR A 71 15.72 -0.20 12.04
C THR A 71 15.35 -0.83 13.37
N THR A 72 14.07 -1.09 13.57
CA THR A 72 13.55 -1.86 14.71
C THR A 72 12.92 -3.13 14.16
N VAL A 73 13.33 -4.30 14.62
CA VAL A 73 12.74 -5.58 14.21
C VAL A 73 12.17 -6.27 15.44
N ASP A 74 10.89 -6.61 15.39
CA ASP A 74 10.18 -7.44 16.35
C ASP A 74 9.73 -8.76 15.66
N LYS A 75 9.09 -9.67 16.38
CA LYS A 75 8.70 -11.01 15.91
C LYS A 75 7.84 -10.99 14.64
N ASN A 76 6.92 -10.02 14.54
CA ASN A 76 5.92 -9.96 13.46
C ASN A 76 5.90 -8.62 12.70
N ILE A 77 6.65 -7.62 13.18
CA ILE A 77 6.69 -6.29 12.57
C ILE A 77 8.13 -5.77 12.56
N ALA A 78 8.52 -5.15 11.47
CA ALA A 78 9.78 -4.45 11.35
C ALA A 78 9.50 -3.03 10.87
N GLN A 79 10.10 -2.06 11.55
CA GLN A 79 10.01 -0.65 11.22
C GLN A 79 11.38 -0.16 10.75
N ILE A 80 11.43 0.37 9.54
CA ILE A 80 12.63 0.94 8.93
C ILE A 80 12.35 2.42 8.72
N MET A 81 13.23 3.27 9.24
CA MET A 81 13.17 4.71 9.07
C MET A 81 14.36 5.19 8.26
N SER A 82 14.10 6.13 7.37
CA SER A 82 15.10 6.75 6.51
C SER A 82 14.79 8.23 6.37
N LYS A 83 15.79 9.02 5.97
CA LYS A 83 15.58 10.42 5.56
C LYS A 83 15.73 10.53 4.06
N TYR A 84 14.81 11.27 3.44
CA TYR A 84 14.88 11.65 2.04
C TYR A 84 15.78 12.88 1.88
N THR A 85 16.29 13.10 0.67
CA THR A 85 17.26 14.18 0.38
C THR A 85 16.68 15.58 0.60
N ASP A 86 15.35 15.71 0.54
CA ASP A 86 14.59 16.95 0.82
C ASP A 86 14.30 17.15 2.32
N GLY A 87 14.81 16.29 3.20
CA GLY A 87 14.59 16.33 4.64
C GLY A 87 13.31 15.63 5.11
N LYS A 88 12.46 15.13 4.20
CA LYS A 88 11.27 14.35 4.60
C LYS A 88 11.70 13.05 5.25
N THR A 89 10.97 12.64 6.28
CA THR A 89 11.18 11.33 6.91
C THR A 89 10.35 10.28 6.21
N ILE A 90 10.94 9.10 6.04
CA ILE A 90 10.34 7.92 5.43
C ILE A 90 10.15 6.88 6.55
N TRP A 91 8.95 6.32 6.61
CA TRP A 91 8.64 5.18 7.47
C TRP A 91 8.20 4.02 6.59
N ILE A 92 8.86 2.88 6.77
CA ILE A 92 8.51 1.62 6.12
C ILE A 92 8.19 0.62 7.22
N ASP A 93 6.94 0.17 7.30
CA ASP A 93 6.52 -0.87 8.23
C ASP A 93 6.30 -2.17 7.43
N VAL A 94 7.06 -3.21 7.75
CA VAL A 94 6.87 -4.56 7.19
C VAL A 94 6.17 -5.41 8.25
N ARG A 95 5.06 -6.06 7.90
CA ARG A 95 4.30 -6.97 8.78
C ARG A 95 4.23 -8.36 8.18
N ARG A 96 4.44 -9.38 9.00
CA ARG A 96 4.30 -10.80 8.62
C ARG A 96 2.82 -11.12 8.44
N ILE A 97 2.43 -11.60 7.25
CA ILE A 97 1.07 -12.10 6.98
C ILE A 97 1.06 -13.64 6.96
N SER A 98 2.03 -14.24 6.27
CA SER A 98 2.25 -15.69 6.25
C SER A 98 3.74 -16.00 6.11
N GLN A 99 4.10 -17.27 5.92
CA GLN A 99 5.49 -17.67 5.66
C GLN A 99 6.03 -17.10 4.33
N LYS A 100 5.15 -16.82 3.36
CA LYS A 100 5.53 -16.38 2.01
C LYS A 100 4.94 -15.02 1.61
N ARG A 101 4.18 -14.37 2.50
CA ARG A 101 3.58 -13.06 2.24
C ARG A 101 3.81 -12.11 3.40
N SER A 102 4.03 -10.85 3.05
CA SER A 102 4.21 -9.77 4.01
C SER A 102 3.44 -8.54 3.55
N LYS A 103 3.02 -7.70 4.49
CA LYS A 103 2.41 -6.40 4.18
C LYS A 103 3.45 -5.31 4.38
N VAL A 104 3.60 -4.44 3.41
CA VAL A 104 4.48 -3.28 3.45
C VAL A 104 3.63 -2.03 3.49
N ASP A 105 3.84 -1.20 4.52
CA ASP A 105 3.33 0.15 4.56
C ASP A 105 4.47 1.14 4.34
N VAL A 106 4.28 2.13 3.48
CA VAL A 106 5.23 3.22 3.22
C VAL A 106 4.55 4.55 3.48
N ARG A 107 5.16 5.39 4.30
CA ARG A 107 4.79 6.79 4.51
C ARG A 107 6.00 7.68 4.27
N VAL A 108 5.80 8.77 3.55
CA VAL A 108 6.81 9.80 3.33
C VAL A 108 6.22 11.13 3.79
N GLY A 109 6.87 11.79 4.74
CA GLY A 109 6.42 13.07 5.32
C GLY A 109 5.60 12.94 6.61
N VAL A 110 5.76 13.94 7.49
CA VAL A 110 5.09 13.99 8.81
C VAL A 110 3.65 14.48 8.66
N ILE A 111 3.47 15.63 8.00
CA ILE A 111 2.20 16.38 7.95
C ILE A 111 1.39 15.93 6.72
N GLU A 112 1.91 16.17 5.52
CA GLU A 112 1.32 15.69 4.27
C GLU A 112 2.09 14.47 3.77
N GLY A 113 1.35 13.40 3.46
CA GLY A 113 1.92 12.18 2.92
C GLY A 113 2.21 12.33 1.43
N ASP A 114 3.45 12.10 1.02
CA ASP A 114 3.86 12.13 -0.39
C ASP A 114 3.59 10.77 -1.04
N LYS A 115 2.46 10.68 -1.76
CA LYS A 115 2.01 9.43 -2.39
C LYS A 115 2.94 8.97 -3.50
N GLU A 116 3.47 9.89 -4.28
CA GLU A 116 4.33 9.57 -5.42
C GLU A 116 5.69 9.04 -4.94
N ALA A 117 6.27 9.68 -3.92
CA ALA A 117 7.49 9.18 -3.29
C ALA A 117 7.27 7.81 -2.63
N ALA A 118 6.15 7.61 -1.93
CA ALA A 118 5.81 6.33 -1.32
C ALA A 118 5.64 5.21 -2.36
N ASP A 119 4.94 5.48 -3.47
CA ASP A 119 4.75 4.54 -4.58
C ASP A 119 6.08 4.17 -5.26
N LYS A 120 6.96 5.15 -5.48
CA LYS A 120 8.29 4.92 -6.05
C LYS A 120 9.14 4.01 -5.17
N ILE A 121 9.13 4.23 -3.86
CA ILE A 121 9.84 3.38 -2.89
C ILE A 121 9.23 1.98 -2.92
N LEU A 122 7.91 1.86 -2.81
CA LEU A 122 7.23 0.56 -2.78
C LEU A 122 7.52 -0.28 -4.02
N LYS A 123 7.41 0.29 -5.23
CA LYS A 123 7.80 -0.37 -6.49
C LYS A 123 9.27 -0.78 -6.52
N LYS A 124 10.15 -0.02 -5.87
CA LYS A 124 11.57 -0.39 -5.78
C LYS A 124 11.77 -1.58 -4.85
N ILE A 125 11.02 -1.65 -3.73
CA ILE A 125 11.02 -2.81 -2.82
C ILE A 125 10.58 -4.07 -3.57
N GLU A 126 9.49 -3.98 -4.34
CA GLU A 126 8.98 -5.10 -5.14
C GLU A 126 10.01 -5.65 -6.12
N ARG A 127 10.85 -4.80 -6.74
CA ARG A 127 11.91 -5.24 -7.65
C ARG A 127 13.03 -6.04 -6.96
N TYR A 128 13.17 -5.92 -5.64
CA TYR A 128 14.18 -6.64 -4.85
C TYR A 128 13.62 -7.87 -4.13
N LEU A 129 12.33 -8.16 -4.30
CA LEU A 129 11.69 -9.42 -3.90
C LEU A 129 11.88 -10.47 -5.00
#